data_AF-A0A7C0X5Z2-F1
#
_entry.id   AF-A0A7C0X5Z2-F1
#
_cell.length_a   1.000
_cell.length_b   1.000
_cell.length_c   1.000
_cell.angle_alpha   90.00
_cell.angle_beta   90.00
_cell.angle_gamma   90.00
#
_symmetry.space_group_name_H-M   'P 1'
#
loop_
_entity.id
_entity.type
_entity.pdbx_description
1 polymer ?
#
loop_
_entity_poly.entity_id
_entity_poly.type
_entity_poly.pdbx_seq_one_letter_code
_entity_poly.pdbx_strand_id
1 'polypeptide(L)'
;VIEIIFSIPFIYGRIPPNKVFGFRIRETYNNGDLWYKVNRYCGRDLLVAGFLILFMGVIFLFLEVESIVGFIVGFWFAVIPLIVVSIRSYLFLRRESK
;
A
#
# COMPACT_ATOMS: atom_id res chain seq x y z
N VAL A 1 0.02 6.42 -7.82
CA VAL A 1 0.17 5.68 -9.11
C VAL A 1 1.17 4.54 -8.99
N ILE A 2 2.34 4.77 -8.39
CA ILE A 2 3.37 3.75 -8.17
C ILE A 2 2.84 2.58 -7.31
N GLU A 3 1.95 2.86 -6.36
CA GLU A 3 1.28 1.89 -5.49
C GLU A 3 0.46 0.88 -6.30
N ILE A 4 -0.26 1.35 -7.33
CA ILE A 4 -1.04 0.50 -8.23
C ILE A 4 -0.10 -0.46 -8.97
N ILE A 5 1.01 0.06 -9.50
CA ILE A 5 1.99 -0.75 -10.23
C ILE A 5 2.55 -1.86 -9.35
N PHE A 6 2.94 -1.55 -8.11
CA PHE A 6 3.47 -2.55 -7.18
C PHE A 6 2.41 -3.49 -6.60
N SER A 7 1.16 -3.05 -6.50
CA SER A 7 0.07 -3.88 -5.96
C SER A 7 -0.20 -5.12 -6.81
N ILE A 8 -0.13 -4.99 -8.14
CA ILE A 8 -0.46 -6.05 -9.09
C ILE A 8 0.39 -7.32 -8.87
N PRO A 9 1.73 -7.26 -8.92
CA PRO A 9 2.55 -8.46 -8.75
C PRO A 9 2.43 -9.07 -7.33
N PHE A 10 2.11 -8.26 -6.30
CA PHE A 10 1.81 -8.80 -4.97
C PHE A 10 0.48 -9.56 -4.91
N ILE A 11 -0.59 -9.01 -5.52
CA ILE A 11 -1.92 -9.65 -5.57
C ILE A 11 -1.85 -11.00 -6.29
N TYR A 12 -1.07 -11.09 -7.36
CA TYR A 12 -0.87 -12.33 -8.10
C TYR A 12 0.19 -13.26 -7.48
N GLY A 13 0.84 -12.86 -6.38
CA GLY A 13 1.86 -13.67 -5.71
C GLY A 13 3.08 -13.98 -6.58
N ARG A 14 3.48 -13.05 -7.46
CA ARG A 14 4.60 -13.26 -8.41
C ARG A 14 5.96 -12.91 -7.83
N ILE A 15 6.00 -12.22 -6.69
CA ILE A 15 7.24 -11.73 -6.08
C ILE A 15 7.62 -12.65 -4.91
N PRO A 16 8.72 -13.41 -5.01
CA PRO A 16 9.21 -14.24 -3.90
C PRO A 16 9.78 -13.38 -2.75
N PRO A 17 9.98 -13.94 -1.56
CA PRO A 17 10.66 -13.26 -0.45
C PRO A 17 11.98 -12.62 -0.90
N ASN A 18 12.10 -11.30 -0.71
CA ASN A 18 13.25 -10.54 -1.19
C ASN A 18 13.50 -9.29 -0.34
N LYS A 19 14.68 -8.69 -0.48
CA LYS A 19 15.13 -7.56 0.35
C LYS A 19 14.60 -6.19 -0.08
N VAL A 20 13.89 -6.07 -1.20
CA VAL A 20 13.53 -4.77 -1.80
C VAL A 20 12.02 -4.50 -1.72
N PHE A 21 11.21 -5.50 -2.04
CA PHE A 21 9.78 -5.37 -2.25
C PHE A 21 8.97 -6.09 -1.16
N GLY A 22 7.74 -5.61 -0.94
CA GLY A 22 6.73 -6.29 -0.13
C GLY A 22 6.68 -5.83 1.33
N PHE A 23 5.71 -6.37 2.06
CA PHE A 23 5.56 -6.20 3.50
C PHE A 23 6.53 -7.14 4.23
N ARG A 24 7.71 -6.58 4.55
CA ARG A 24 8.88 -7.32 5.01
C ARG A 24 9.00 -7.25 6.53
N ILE A 25 8.48 -8.27 7.20
CA ILE A 25 8.74 -8.52 8.63
C ILE A 25 9.35 -9.91 8.79
N ARG A 26 10.16 -10.13 9.83
CA ARG A 26 10.90 -11.37 10.09
C ARG A 26 10.05 -12.64 9.92
N GLU A 27 8.81 -12.61 10.38
CA GLU A 27 7.83 -13.69 10.29
C GLU A 27 7.51 -14.07 8.84
N THR A 28 7.34 -13.08 7.96
CA THR A 28 7.06 -13.31 6.53
C THR A 28 8.26 -13.88 5.78
N TYR A 29 9.50 -13.60 6.20
CA TYR A 29 10.68 -14.18 5.55
C TYR A 29 10.86 -15.66 5.88
N ASN A 30 10.51 -16.05 7.11
CA ASN A 30 10.70 -17.41 7.58
C ASN A 30 9.59 -18.37 7.10
N ASN A 31 8.52 -17.84 6.51
CA ASN A 31 7.37 -18.62 6.05
C ASN A 31 6.89 -18.11 4.68
N GLY A 32 7.18 -18.87 3.62
CA GLY A 32 6.82 -18.51 2.24
C GLY A 32 5.31 -18.42 1.99
N ASP A 33 4.50 -19.26 2.65
CA ASP A 33 3.04 -19.17 2.52
C ASP A 33 2.50 -17.90 3.19
N LEU A 34 3.04 -17.57 4.37
CA LEU A 34 2.71 -16.35 5.09
C LEU A 34 3.15 -15.11 4.30
N TRP A 35 4.32 -15.15 3.65
CA TRP A 35 4.78 -14.11 2.73
C TRP A 35 3.72 -13.80 1.68
N TYR A 36 3.26 -14.81 0.93
CA TYR A 36 2.30 -14.58 -0.15
C TYR A 36 0.92 -14.19 0.38
N LYS A 37 0.46 -14.75 1.50
CA LYS A 37 -0.82 -14.34 2.12
C LYS A 37 -0.82 -12.86 2.51
N VAL A 38 0.20 -12.42 3.26
CA VAL A 38 0.28 -11.05 3.77
C VAL A 38 0.56 -10.06 2.65
N ASN A 39 1.44 -10.39 1.69
CA ASN A 39 1.69 -9.52 0.54
C ASN A 39 0.48 -9.43 -0.40
N ARG A 40 -0.33 -10.48 -0.57
CA ARG A 40 -1.60 -10.37 -1.30
C ARG A 40 -2.58 -9.41 -0.61
N TYR A 41 -2.68 -9.49 0.72
CA TYR A 41 -3.51 -8.56 1.49
C TYR A 41 -3.01 -7.12 1.37
N CYS A 42 -1.72 -6.90 1.61
CA CYS A 42 -1.05 -5.60 1.46
C CYS A 42 -1.23 -5.04 0.04
N GLY A 43 -1.07 -5.88 -0.99
CA GLY A 43 -1.28 -5.51 -2.39
C GLY A 43 -2.70 -5.01 -2.65
N ARG A 44 -3.74 -5.69 -2.14
CA ARG A 44 -5.13 -5.23 -2.29
C ARG A 44 -5.34 -3.86 -1.65
N ASP A 45 -4.82 -3.65 -0.45
CA ASP A 45 -4.94 -2.36 0.23
C ASP A 45 -4.13 -1.26 -0.47
N LEU A 46 -2.94 -1.57 -1.00
CA LEU A 46 -2.15 -0.65 -1.84
C LEU A 46 -2.87 -0.25 -3.13
N LEU A 47 -3.58 -1.20 -3.76
CA LEU A 47 -4.36 -0.92 -4.97
C LEU A 47 -5.46 0.10 -4.66
N VAL A 48 -6.21 -0.12 -3.57
CA VAL A 48 -7.26 0.81 -3.12
C VAL A 48 -6.67 2.18 -2.77
N ALA A 49 -5.59 2.22 -2.00
CA ALA A 49 -4.89 3.46 -1.66
C ALA A 49 -4.43 4.22 -2.91
N GLY A 50 -3.85 3.52 -3.88
CA GLY A 50 -3.39 4.12 -5.13
C GLY A 50 -4.53 4.71 -5.96
N PHE A 51 -5.69 4.06 -6.02
CA PHE A 51 -6.88 4.61 -6.67
C PHE A 51 -7.45 5.82 -5.93
N LEU A 52 -7.48 5.81 -4.60
CA LEU A 52 -7.90 6.97 -3.81
C LEU A 52 -7.00 8.18 -4.09
N ILE A 53 -5.68 7.99 -4.08
CA ILE A 53 -4.71 9.05 -4.38
C ILE A 53 -4.89 9.57 -5.81
N LEU A 54 -5.05 8.66 -6.79
CA LEU A 54 -5.31 9.04 -8.19
C LEU A 54 -6.59 9.88 -8.31
N PHE A 55 -7.68 9.43 -7.69
CA PHE A 55 -8.96 10.10 -7.71
C PHE A 55 -8.89 11.50 -7.08
N MET A 56 -8.20 11.64 -5.95
CA MET A 56 -7.97 12.94 -5.32
C MET A 56 -7.14 13.87 -6.21
N GLY A 57 -6.11 13.34 -6.87
CA GLY A 57 -5.34 14.09 -7.85
C GLY A 57 -6.20 14.60 -9.01
N VAL A 58 -7.13 13.79 -9.51
CA VAL A 58 -8.10 14.22 -10.55
C VAL A 58 -9.01 15.32 -10.03
N ILE A 59 -9.53 15.21 -8.80
CA ILE A 59 -10.35 16.28 -8.19
C ILE A 59 -9.58 17.60 -8.13
N PHE A 60 -8.30 17.57 -7.75
CA PHE A 60 -7.48 18.77 -7.65
C PHE A 60 -7.23 19.47 -9.00
N LEU A 61 -7.39 18.78 -10.13
CA LEU A 61 -7.32 19.43 -11.46
C LEU A 61 -8.49 20.36 -11.72
N PHE A 62 -9.63 20.18 -11.02
CA PHE A 62 -10.85 20.96 -11.22
C PHE A 62 -11.13 21.94 -10.08
N LEU A 63 -10.29 21.96 -9.04
CA LEU A 63 -10.41 22.87 -7.92
C LEU A 63 -9.33 23.95 -8.03
N GLU A 64 -9.73 25.20 -7.87
CA GLU A 64 -8.79 26.32 -7.69
C GLU A 64 -8.28 26.29 -6.24
N VAL A 65 -7.28 25.44 -5.99
CA VAL A 65 -6.62 25.32 -4.69
C VAL A 65 -5.31 26.11 -4.72
N GLU A 66 -5.06 26.91 -3.69
CA GLU A 66 -3.75 27.56 -3.52
C GLU A 66 -2.62 26.52 -3.47
N SER A 67 -1.51 26.80 -4.16
CA SER A 67 -0.42 25.84 -4.36
C SER A 67 0.12 25.23 -3.06
N ILE A 68 0.25 26.03 -2.00
CA ILE A 68 0.75 25.56 -0.70
C ILE A 68 -0.25 24.63 -0.01
N VAL A 69 -1.55 24.96 -0.07
CA VAL A 69 -2.62 24.16 0.52
C VAL A 69 -2.75 22.84 -0.24
N GLY A 70 -2.74 22.89 -1.58
CA GLY A 70 -2.78 21.71 -2.43
C GLY A 70 -1.61 20.76 -2.16
N PHE A 71 -0.40 21.28 -1.97
CA PHE A 71 0.78 20.48 -1.62
C PHE A 71 0.62 19.80 -0.26
N ILE A 72 0.23 20.55 0.79
CA ILE A 72 0.07 20.00 2.15
C ILE A 72 -1.00 18.91 2.17
N VAL A 73 -2.17 19.18 1.58
CA VAL A 73 -3.26 18.21 1.54
C VAL A 73 -2.87 16.99 0.72
N GLY A 74 -2.28 17.18 -0.47
CA GLY A 74 -1.83 16.09 -1.32
C GLY A 74 -0.79 15.19 -0.64
N PHE A 75 0.18 15.80 0.07
CA PHE A 75 1.19 15.05 0.83
C PHE A 75 0.55 14.16 1.90
N TRP A 76 -0.30 14.72 2.76
CA TRP A 76 -0.94 13.94 3.82
C TRP A 76 -1.91 12.91 3.27
N PHE A 77 -2.61 13.23 2.18
CA PHE A 77 -3.50 12.30 1.49
C PHE A 77 -2.75 11.11 0.87
N ALA A 78 -1.47 11.27 0.52
CA ALA A 78 -0.62 10.17 0.10
C ALA A 78 -0.05 9.36 1.28
N VAL A 79 0.36 10.04 2.35
CA VAL A 79 1.02 9.40 3.51
C VAL A 79 0.03 8.59 4.37
N ILE A 80 -1.15 9.12 4.66
CA ILE A 80 -2.13 8.48 5.56
C ILE A 80 -2.55 7.09 5.06
N PRO A 81 -2.94 6.90 3.78
CA PRO A 81 -3.28 5.58 3.27
C PRO A 81 -2.14 4.56 3.40
N LEU A 82 -0.88 4.97 3.21
CA LEU A 82 0.28 4.08 3.36
C LEU A 82 0.49 3.65 4.81
N ILE A 83 0.25 4.55 5.77
CA ILE A 83 0.25 4.21 7.21
C ILE A 83 -0.87 3.20 7.49
N VAL A 84 -2.08 3.45 7.00
CA VAL A 84 -3.24 2.56 7.16
C VAL A 84 -2.96 1.18 6.57
N VAL A 85 -2.43 1.10 5.34
CA VAL A 85 -2.03 -0.16 4.68
C VAL A 85 -1.02 -0.92 5.54
N SER A 86 -0.02 -0.23 6.09
CA SER A 86 1.03 -0.84 6.90
C SER A 86 0.47 -1.39 8.21
N ILE A 87 -0.38 -0.62 8.90
CA ILE A 87 -1.05 -1.05 10.12
C ILE A 87 -1.96 -2.25 9.84
N ARG A 88 -2.81 -2.18 8.80
CA ARG A 88 -3.73 -3.27 8.45
C ARG A 88 -2.98 -4.54 8.06
N SER A 89 -1.88 -4.41 7.32
CA SER A 89 -1.02 -5.54 6.95
C SER A 89 -0.35 -6.17 8.18
N TYR A 90 0.07 -5.35 9.15
CA TYR A 90 0.61 -5.84 10.42
C TYR A 90 -0.46 -6.58 11.25
N LEU A 91 -1.65 -6.00 11.39
CA LEU A 91 -2.76 -6.63 12.12
C LEU A 91 -3.18 -7.96 11.46
N PHE A 92 -3.21 -7.99 10.12
CA PHE A 92 -3.48 -9.21 9.35
C PHE A 92 -2.41 -10.28 9.58
N LEU A 93 -1.11 -9.91 9.53
CA LEU A 93 0.00 -10.80 9.87
C LEU A 93 -0.19 -11.42 11.28
N ARG A 94 -0.49 -10.59 12.28
CA ARG A 94 -0.66 -11.03 13.68
C ARG A 94 -1.88 -11.94 13.89
N ARG A 95 -2.85 -11.90 12.99
CA ARG A 95 -4.00 -12.80 12.99
C ARG A 95 -3.66 -14.16 12.37
N GLU A 96 -2.88 -14.17 11.29
CA GLU A 96 -2.50 -15.40 10.56
C GLU A 96 -1.28 -16.11 11.17
N SER A 97 -0.50 -15.43 12.03
CA SER A 97 0.67 -16.00 12.71
C SER A 97 0.35 -16.67 14.05
N LYS A 98 -0.91 -16.64 14.49
CA LYS A 98 -1.40 -17.34 15.69
C LYS A 98 -1.96 -18.69 15.28
#